data_AF-A0A1Y0GWV1-F1
#
_entry.id   AF-A0A1Y0GWV1-F1
#
_cell.length_a   1.000
_cell.length_b   1.000
_cell.length_c   1.000
_cell.angle_alpha   90.00
_cell.angle_beta   90.00
_cell.angle_gamma   90.00
#
_symmetry.space_group_name_H-M   'P 1'
#
loop_
_entity.id
_entity.type
_entity.pdbx_description
1 polymer ?
#
loop_
_entity_poly.entity_id
_entity_poly.type
_entity_poly.pdbx_seq_one_letter_code
_entity_poly.pdbx_strand_id
1 'polypeptide(L)'
;MNNGFKYGLIVFAVLMFACCGGFMYLLSPVSAVVSKREAEAKNFGDTYTKQILRDYSAKTLTTLSTKEYKSAFTLDQFQKTLDGNNKALGEFQSGKGRATISNAERKGKDPIIRAKYENRATFQKGKARVRLDLILKDNIWQIEMFSIEPA
;
A
#
# COMPACT_ATOMS: atom_id res chain seq x y z
N MET A 1 3.69 32.06 54.52
CA MET A 1 3.94 31.42 53.21
C MET A 1 2.83 30.41 52.97
N ASN A 2 1.91 30.70 52.06
CA ASN A 2 0.66 29.93 51.91
C ASN A 2 0.88 28.63 51.14
N ASN A 3 0.72 27.50 51.82
CA ASN A 3 0.89 26.16 51.26
C ASN A 3 -0.16 25.81 50.20
N GLY A 4 -1.29 26.53 50.11
CA GLY A 4 -2.36 26.27 49.14
C GLY A 4 -1.99 26.55 47.67
N PHE A 5 -1.10 27.50 47.39
CA PHE A 5 -0.73 27.87 46.01
C PHE A 5 0.19 26.84 45.35
N LYS A 6 0.97 26.10 46.15
CA LYS A 6 1.90 25.06 45.66
C LYS A 6 1.17 23.81 45.19
N TYR A 7 0.08 23.42 45.86
CA TYR A 7 -0.70 22.23 45.48
C TYR A 7 -1.62 22.50 44.27
N GLY A 8 -2.12 23.73 44.11
CA GLY A 8 -2.91 24.10 42.92
C GLY A 8 -2.14 23.97 41.61
N LEU A 9 -0.85 24.34 41.62
CA LEU A 9 0.02 24.28 40.43
C LEU A 9 0.43 22.84 40.08
N ILE A 10 0.59 21.96 41.08
CA ILE A 10 0.90 20.54 40.88
C ILE A 10 -0.33 19.79 40.35
N VAL A 11 -1.52 20.06 40.88
CA VAL A 11 -2.76 19.42 40.40
C VAL A 11 -3.08 19.83 38.95
N PHE A 12 -2.85 21.09 38.58
CA PHE A 12 -3.03 21.56 37.20
C PHE A 12 -2.00 20.96 36.22
N ALA A 13 -0.74 20.83 36.64
CA ALA A 13 0.31 20.20 35.84
C ALA A 13 0.07 18.70 35.61
N VAL A 14 -0.41 17.98 36.63
CA VAL A 14 -0.77 16.55 36.53
C VAL A 14 -2.00 16.35 35.63
N LEU A 15 -3.00 17.23 35.70
CA LEU A 15 -4.17 17.20 34.81
C LEU A 15 -3.82 17.49 33.33
N MET A 16 -2.89 18.42 33.06
CA MET A 16 -2.39 18.65 31.70
C MET A 16 -1.57 17.47 31.14
N PHE A 17 -0.74 16.82 31.96
CA PHE A 17 -0.02 15.61 31.53
C PHE A 17 -0.96 14.42 31.31
N ALA A 18 -2.06 14.30 32.07
CA ALA A 18 -3.05 13.26 31.86
C ALA A 18 -3.88 13.47 30.57
N CYS A 19 -4.22 14.71 30.22
CA CYS A 19 -4.94 15.02 28.98
C CYS A 19 -4.07 14.96 27.71
N CYS A 20 -2.78 15.31 27.79
CA CYS A 20 -1.89 15.32 26.62
C CYS A 20 -1.04 14.04 26.47
N GLY A 21 -0.70 13.36 27.57
CA GLY A 21 0.11 12.13 27.55
C GLY A 21 -0.67 10.87 27.18
N GLY A 22 -1.96 10.80 27.53
CA GLY A 22 -2.84 9.67 27.18
C GLY A 22 -3.13 9.56 25.67
N PHE A 23 -3.15 10.70 24.96
CA PHE A 23 -3.46 10.73 23.54
C PHE A 23 -2.30 10.20 22.65
N MET A 24 -1.05 10.41 23.07
CA MET A 24 0.12 9.85 22.36
C MET A 24 0.25 8.33 22.53
N TYR A 25 -0.15 7.78 23.67
CA TYR A 25 -0.12 6.33 23.90
C TYR A 25 -1.19 5.56 23.12
N LEU A 26 -2.36 6.17 22.90
CA LEU A 26 -3.46 5.55 22.16
C LEU A 26 -3.21 5.48 20.63
N LEU A 27 -2.40 6.38 20.08
CA LEU A 27 -2.08 6.39 18.65
C LEU A 27 -0.97 5.41 18.26
N SER A 28 -0.05 5.07 19.16
CA SER A 28 1.15 4.28 18.83
C SER A 28 0.90 2.84 18.34
N PRO A 29 -0.01 2.02 18.91
CA PRO A 29 -0.17 0.64 18.47
C PRO A 29 -0.91 0.55 17.13
N VAL A 30 -1.90 1.42 16.90
CA VAL A 30 -2.69 1.43 15.66
C VAL A 30 -1.85 1.98 14.51
N SER A 31 -1.13 3.09 14.73
CA SER A 31 -0.25 3.66 13.70
C SER A 31 0.87 2.69 13.33
N ALA A 32 1.47 1.99 14.31
CA ALA A 32 2.50 1.00 14.05
C ALA A 32 2.00 -0.18 13.21
N VAL A 33 0.77 -0.67 13.49
CA VAL A 33 0.16 -1.75 12.69
C VAL A 33 -0.11 -1.28 11.27
N VAL A 34 -0.69 -0.08 11.08
CA VAL A 34 -0.94 0.48 9.75
C VAL A 34 0.36 0.65 8.98
N SER A 35 1.37 1.32 9.56
CA SER A 35 2.67 1.53 8.92
C SER A 35 3.37 0.21 8.58
N LYS A 36 3.26 -0.81 9.42
CA LYS A 36 3.76 -2.15 9.10
C LYS A 36 3.08 -2.73 7.87
N ARG A 37 1.74 -2.65 7.78
CA ARG A 37 0.99 -3.14 6.62
C ARG A 37 1.28 -2.35 5.35
N GLU A 38 1.48 -1.04 5.46
CA GLU A 38 1.92 -0.21 4.33
C GLU A 38 3.32 -0.62 3.85
N ALA A 39 4.25 -0.91 4.76
CA ALA A 39 5.58 -1.38 4.40
C ALA A 39 5.54 -2.75 3.70
N GLU A 40 4.72 -3.68 4.20
CA GLU A 40 4.49 -4.99 3.56
C GLU A 40 3.90 -4.84 2.15
N ALA A 41 2.83 -4.04 2.01
CA ALA A 41 2.19 -3.77 0.72
C ALA A 41 3.15 -3.08 -0.26
N LYS A 42 3.97 -2.15 0.22
CA LYS A 42 5.00 -1.48 -0.58
C LYS A 42 6.05 -2.48 -1.06
N ASN A 43 6.56 -3.34 -0.18
CA ASN A 43 7.56 -4.33 -0.55
C ASN A 43 7.02 -5.33 -1.58
N PHE A 44 5.78 -5.78 -1.40
CA PHE A 44 5.07 -6.59 -2.39
C PHE A 44 4.97 -5.86 -3.74
N GLY A 45 4.47 -4.62 -3.72
CA GLY A 45 4.30 -3.81 -4.93
C GLY A 45 5.61 -3.52 -5.67
N ASP A 46 6.68 -3.13 -4.97
CA ASP A 46 8.00 -2.88 -5.57
C ASP A 46 8.58 -4.14 -6.22
N THR A 47 8.50 -5.28 -5.51
CA THR A 47 9.01 -6.56 -5.98
C THR A 47 8.31 -6.98 -7.26
N TYR A 48 6.98 -7.01 -7.24
CA TYR A 48 6.21 -7.59 -8.33
C TYR A 48 5.98 -6.62 -9.49
N THR A 49 5.95 -5.31 -9.24
CA THR A 49 5.99 -4.32 -10.33
C THR A 49 7.24 -4.52 -11.18
N LYS A 50 8.41 -4.67 -10.54
CA LYS A 50 9.66 -4.93 -11.26
C LYS A 50 9.62 -6.24 -12.04
N GLN A 51 9.09 -7.31 -11.44
CA GLN A 51 8.99 -8.61 -12.13
C GLN A 51 8.00 -8.58 -13.30
N ILE A 52 6.84 -7.95 -13.14
CA ILE A 52 5.83 -7.82 -14.20
C ILE A 52 6.39 -7.00 -15.36
N LEU A 53 7.02 -5.85 -15.08
CA LEU A 53 7.45 -4.90 -16.11
C LEU A 53 8.81 -5.22 -16.76
N ARG A 54 9.66 -6.04 -16.14
CA ARG A 54 10.91 -6.48 -16.77
C ARG A 54 10.64 -7.27 -18.04
N ASP A 55 9.68 -8.20 -17.96
CA ASP A 55 9.38 -9.14 -19.05
C ASP A 55 7.96 -8.93 -19.63
N TYR A 56 7.26 -7.86 -19.20
CA TYR A 56 5.84 -7.61 -19.51
C TYR A 56 4.96 -8.87 -19.39
N SER A 57 5.15 -9.62 -18.30
CA SER A 57 4.64 -10.99 -18.17
C SER A 57 3.22 -11.04 -17.64
N ALA A 58 2.26 -11.40 -18.50
CA ALA A 58 0.89 -11.68 -18.10
C ALA A 58 0.80 -12.86 -17.13
N LYS A 59 1.70 -13.85 -17.26
CA LYS A 59 1.76 -15.02 -16.36
C LYS A 59 2.12 -14.61 -14.93
N THR A 60 3.10 -13.73 -14.76
CA THR A 60 3.45 -13.18 -13.44
C THR A 60 2.28 -12.40 -12.86
N LEU A 61 1.67 -11.51 -13.64
CA LEU A 61 0.52 -10.72 -13.19
C LEU A 61 -0.64 -11.62 -12.74
N THR A 62 -1.04 -12.58 -13.58
CA THR A 62 -2.16 -13.50 -13.28
C THR A 62 -1.88 -14.37 -12.05
N THR A 63 -0.66 -14.88 -11.89
CA THR A 63 -0.28 -15.72 -10.73
C THR A 63 -0.48 -14.99 -9.40
N LEU A 64 -0.21 -13.69 -9.38
CA LEU A 64 -0.30 -12.83 -8.20
C LEU A 64 -1.70 -12.22 -8.00
N SER A 65 -2.57 -12.37 -9.00
CA SER A 65 -3.89 -11.73 -9.01
C SER A 65 -4.94 -12.55 -8.27
N THR A 66 -5.95 -11.84 -7.75
CA THR A 66 -7.15 -12.45 -7.19
C THR A 66 -7.88 -13.31 -8.22
N LYS A 67 -8.72 -14.24 -7.74
CA LYS A 67 -9.54 -15.08 -8.64
C LYS A 67 -10.49 -14.22 -9.47
N GLU A 68 -11.05 -13.20 -8.85
CA GLU A 68 -11.97 -12.24 -9.41
C GLU A 68 -11.32 -11.49 -10.59
N TYR A 69 -10.11 -10.96 -10.41
CA TYR A 69 -9.40 -10.25 -11.48
C TYR A 69 -9.01 -11.19 -12.63
N LYS A 70 -8.55 -12.42 -12.31
CA LYS A 70 -8.29 -13.46 -13.31
C LYS A 70 -9.53 -13.91 -14.09
N SER A 71 -10.71 -13.82 -13.50
CA SER A 71 -11.95 -14.22 -14.16
C SER A 71 -12.49 -13.13 -15.10
N ALA A 72 -12.10 -11.88 -14.88
CA ALA A 72 -12.50 -10.75 -15.71
C ALA A 72 -11.73 -10.64 -17.03
N PHE A 73 -10.51 -11.20 -17.08
CA PHE A 73 -9.63 -11.09 -18.25
C PHE A 73 -8.93 -12.42 -18.56
N THR A 74 -8.81 -12.75 -19.84
CA THR A 74 -8.00 -13.89 -20.28
C THR A 74 -6.50 -13.55 -20.20
N LEU A 75 -5.66 -14.59 -20.14
CA LEU A 75 -4.20 -14.42 -20.18
C LEU A 75 -3.76 -13.61 -21.42
N ASP A 76 -4.37 -13.88 -22.57
CA ASP A 76 -4.09 -13.18 -23.83
C ASP A 76 -4.51 -11.70 -23.78
N GLN A 77 -5.61 -11.36 -23.10
CA GLN A 77 -6.02 -9.98 -22.91
C GLN A 77 -5.04 -9.22 -22.02
N PHE A 78 -4.53 -9.85 -20.97
CA PHE A 78 -3.45 -9.28 -20.17
C PHE A 78 -2.18 -9.09 -20.99
N GLN A 79 -1.77 -10.11 -21.76
CA GLN A 79 -0.56 -10.03 -22.57
C GLN A 79 -0.67 -8.93 -23.61
N LYS A 80 -1.78 -8.84 -24.34
CA LYS A 80 -2.04 -7.77 -25.32
C LYS A 80 -1.97 -6.37 -24.70
N THR A 81 -2.48 -6.21 -23.48
CA THR A 81 -2.42 -4.93 -22.76
C THR A 81 -0.98 -4.58 -22.37
N LEU A 82 -0.24 -5.55 -21.84
CA LEU A 82 1.16 -5.38 -21.46
C LEU A 82 2.07 -5.11 -22.68
N ASP A 83 1.84 -5.80 -23.79
CA ASP A 83 2.56 -5.58 -25.05
C ASP A 83 2.29 -4.17 -25.61
N GLY A 84 1.05 -3.70 -25.51
CA GLY A 84 0.69 -2.32 -25.87
C GLY A 84 1.47 -1.29 -25.05
N ASN A 85 1.56 -1.51 -23.74
CA ASN A 85 2.36 -0.67 -22.85
C ASN A 85 3.85 -0.74 -23.17
N ASN A 86 4.39 -1.93 -23.44
CA ASN A 86 5.79 -2.10 -23.85
C ASN A 86 6.08 -1.37 -25.17
N LYS A 87 5.19 -1.47 -26.16
CA LYS A 87 5.35 -0.74 -27.42
C LYS A 87 5.37 0.77 -27.21
N ALA A 88 4.48 1.28 -26.34
CA ALA A 88 4.33 2.70 -26.05
C ALA A 88 5.49 3.27 -25.20
N LEU A 89 5.88 2.57 -24.14
CA LEU A 89 6.80 3.07 -23.10
C LEU A 89 8.20 2.47 -23.20
N GLY A 90 8.36 1.31 -23.83
CA GLY A 90 9.61 0.55 -23.87
C GLY A 90 9.93 -0.12 -22.54
N GLU A 91 11.20 -0.47 -22.35
CA GLU A 91 11.67 -1.19 -21.17
C GLU A 91 11.54 -0.36 -19.89
N PHE A 92 11.19 -1.02 -18.78
CA PHE A 92 11.21 -0.42 -17.46
C PHE A 92 12.65 -0.21 -16.99
N GLN A 93 12.98 1.01 -16.56
CA GLN A 93 14.33 1.36 -16.11
C GLN A 93 14.40 1.48 -14.58
N SER A 94 13.50 2.25 -13.98
CA SER A 94 13.51 2.50 -12.55
C SER A 94 12.17 3.03 -12.07
N GLY A 95 11.95 3.00 -10.75
CA GLY A 95 10.75 3.57 -10.15
C GLY A 95 10.77 3.42 -8.64
N LYS A 96 10.10 4.33 -7.93
CA LYS A 96 9.92 4.25 -6.48
C LYS A 96 8.44 4.14 -6.18
N GLY A 97 8.05 3.05 -5.54
CA GLY A 97 6.70 2.81 -5.08
C GLY A 97 6.41 3.45 -3.73
N ARG A 98 5.14 3.79 -3.50
CA ARG A 98 4.56 4.02 -2.18
C ARG A 98 3.30 3.18 -2.08
N ALA A 99 3.05 2.61 -0.91
CA ALA A 99 1.76 2.00 -0.60
C ALA A 99 1.04 2.78 0.50
N THR A 100 -0.28 2.72 0.50
CA THR A 100 -1.15 3.29 1.53
C THR A 100 -2.33 2.37 1.75
N ILE A 101 -2.67 2.10 3.01
CA ILE A 101 -3.88 1.32 3.32
C ILE A 101 -5.11 2.15 2.96
N SER A 102 -5.97 1.59 2.12
CA SER A 102 -7.19 2.26 1.65
C SER A 102 -8.42 1.83 2.43
N ASN A 103 -8.45 0.59 2.92
CA ASN A 103 -9.55 0.06 3.72
C ASN A 103 -9.07 -1.14 4.55
N ALA A 104 -9.69 -1.38 5.70
CA ALA A 104 -9.50 -2.58 6.50
C ALA A 104 -10.85 -3.04 7.04
N GLU A 105 -11.25 -4.27 6.71
CA GLU A 105 -12.51 -4.87 7.09
C GLU A 105 -12.27 -6.16 7.86
N ARG A 106 -12.96 -6.36 8.97
CA ARG A 106 -12.94 -7.64 9.69
C ARG A 106 -14.04 -8.54 9.14
N LYS A 107 -13.69 -9.44 8.22
CA LYS A 107 -14.61 -10.43 7.65
C LYS A 107 -14.11 -11.85 7.98
N GLY A 108 -14.60 -12.41 9.09
CA GLY A 108 -14.18 -13.72 9.58
C GLY A 108 -13.02 -13.65 10.59
N LYS A 109 -12.19 -14.70 10.65
CA LYS A 109 -11.06 -14.78 11.59
C LYS A 109 -9.94 -13.82 11.23
N ASP A 110 -9.64 -13.68 9.94
CA ASP A 110 -8.57 -12.83 9.44
C ASP A 110 -9.09 -11.51 8.88
N PRO A 111 -8.42 -10.38 9.14
CA PRO A 111 -8.80 -9.10 8.56
C PRO A 111 -8.49 -9.08 7.05
N ILE A 112 -9.41 -8.55 6.27
CA ILE A 112 -9.16 -8.18 4.88
C ILE A 112 -8.61 -6.76 4.88
N ILE A 113 -7.41 -6.58 4.32
CA ILE A 113 -6.79 -5.25 4.23
C ILE A 113 -6.61 -4.91 2.75
N ARG A 114 -7.08 -3.74 2.35
CA ARG A 114 -6.85 -3.20 1.01
C ARG A 114 -5.82 -2.10 1.05
N ALA A 115 -4.94 -2.08 0.07
CA ALA A 115 -3.91 -1.07 -0.09
C ALA A 115 -3.87 -0.59 -1.54
N LYS A 116 -3.49 0.67 -1.72
CA LYS A 116 -3.13 1.23 -3.02
C LYS A 116 -1.63 1.36 -3.08
N TYR A 117 -1.01 0.78 -4.09
CA TYR A 117 0.38 0.98 -4.41
C TYR A 117 0.50 1.81 -5.68
N GLU A 118 1.33 2.85 -5.63
CA GLU A 118 1.65 3.70 -6.76
C GLU A 118 3.17 3.80 -6.95
N ASN A 119 3.63 3.58 -8.17
CA ASN A 119 5.02 3.74 -8.56
C ASN A 119 5.14 4.75 -9.70
N ARG A 120 5.91 5.82 -9.45
CA ARG A 120 6.32 6.76 -10.50
C ARG A 120 7.51 6.14 -11.23
N ALA A 121 7.21 5.44 -12.32
CA ALA A 121 8.16 4.65 -13.08
C ALA A 121 8.73 5.47 -14.25
N THR A 122 10.01 5.23 -14.53
CA THR A 122 10.70 5.69 -15.73
C THR A 122 10.91 4.49 -16.64
N PHE A 123 10.48 4.65 -17.88
CA PHE A 123 10.64 3.71 -18.97
C PHE A 123 11.53 4.34 -20.05
N GLN A 124 11.99 3.52 -21.00
CA GLN A 124 12.85 3.95 -22.10
C GLN A 124 12.29 5.15 -22.89
N LYS A 125 10.97 5.21 -23.10
CA LYS A 125 10.30 6.22 -23.94
C LYS A 125 9.52 7.27 -23.14
N GLY A 126 9.59 7.25 -21.81
CA GLY A 126 8.88 8.23 -20.99
C GLY A 126 8.63 7.80 -19.56
N LYS A 127 7.90 8.64 -18.83
CA LYS A 127 7.47 8.35 -17.45
C LYS A 127 6.01 7.93 -17.45
N ALA A 128 5.67 6.99 -16.58
CA ALA A 128 4.30 6.57 -16.35
C ALA A 128 4.07 6.25 -14.86
N ARG A 129 2.81 6.25 -14.45
CA ARG A 129 2.40 5.82 -13.13
C ARG A 129 1.90 4.38 -13.21
N VAL A 130 2.54 3.50 -12.47
CA VAL A 130 2.09 2.11 -12.32
C VAL A 130 1.29 2.03 -11.03
N ARG A 131 0.04 1.56 -11.12
CA ARG A 131 -0.83 1.39 -9.95
C ARG A 131 -1.18 -0.07 -9.75
N LEU A 132 -1.16 -0.49 -8.50
CA LEU A 132 -1.71 -1.76 -8.04
C LEU A 132 -2.75 -1.47 -6.97
N ASP A 133 -3.96 -1.98 -7.15
CA ASP A 133 -4.86 -2.20 -6.02
C ASP A 133 -4.55 -3.58 -5.44
N LEU A 134 -4.25 -3.60 -4.15
CA LEU A 134 -3.76 -4.77 -3.42
C LEU A 134 -4.77 -5.19 -2.35
N ILE A 135 -4.89 -6.49 -2.16
CA ILE A 135 -5.67 -7.08 -1.07
C ILE A 135 -4.80 -8.07 -0.29
N LEU A 136 -4.83 -7.97 1.03
CA LEU A 136 -4.35 -8.98 1.95
C LEU A 136 -5.54 -9.83 2.35
N LYS A 137 -5.52 -11.10 1.95
CA LYS A 137 -6.54 -12.10 2.29
C LYS A 137 -5.83 -13.39 2.66
N ASP A 138 -6.27 -14.05 3.73
CA ASP A 138 -5.66 -15.29 4.24
C ASP A 138 -4.13 -15.13 4.47
N ASN A 139 -3.72 -13.95 4.95
CA ASN A 139 -2.33 -13.52 5.15
C ASN A 139 -1.44 -13.49 3.87
N ILE A 140 -2.04 -13.48 2.68
CA ILE A 140 -1.33 -13.38 1.41
C ILE A 140 -1.76 -12.12 0.68
N TRP A 141 -0.77 -11.31 0.25
CA TRP A 141 -1.01 -10.17 -0.63
C TRP A 141 -1.28 -10.63 -2.06
N GLN A 142 -2.30 -10.05 -2.68
CA GLN A 142 -2.72 -10.33 -4.05
C GLN A 142 -3.05 -9.03 -4.78
N ILE A 143 -3.00 -9.06 -6.10
CA ILE A 143 -3.36 -7.95 -6.98
C ILE A 143 -4.86 -8.03 -7.31
N GLU A 144 -5.63 -7.02 -6.92
CA GLU A 144 -7.03 -6.83 -7.34
C GLU A 144 -7.12 -6.09 -8.68
N MET A 145 -6.19 -5.17 -8.95
CA MET A 145 -6.13 -4.42 -10.21
C MET A 145 -4.68 -4.03 -10.51
N PHE A 146 -4.34 -4.00 -11.80
CA PHE A 146 -3.07 -3.50 -12.33
C PHE A 146 -3.35 -2.48 -13.44
N SER A 147 -2.73 -1.31 -13.37
CA SER A 147 -2.79 -0.33 -14.47
C SER A 147 -1.47 0.42 -14.65
N ILE A 148 -1.26 0.89 -15.89
CA ILE A 148 -0.21 1.84 -16.23
C ILE A 148 -0.90 3.05 -16.85
N GLU A 149 -0.67 4.22 -16.27
CA GLU A 149 -1.28 5.49 -16.66
C GLU A 149 -0.18 6.50 -17.03
N PRO A 150 -0.44 7.47 -17.93
CA PRO A 150 0.45 8.60 -18.13
C PRO A 150 0.79 9.30 -16.81
N ALA A 151 2.05 9.75 -16.65
CA ALA A 151 2.56 10.31 -15.41
C ALA A 151 1.90 11.64 -15.01
#